data_AF-A0A6B0T3C0-F1
#
_entry.id   AF-A0A6B0T3C0-F1
#
_cell.length_a   1.000
_cell.length_b   1.000
_cell.length_c   1.000
_cell.angle_alpha   90.00
_cell.angle_beta   90.00
_cell.angle_gamma   90.00
#
_symmetry.space_group_name_H-M   'P 1'
#
loop_
_entity.id
_entity.type
_entity.pdbx_description
1 polymer ?
#
loop_
_entity_poly.entity_id
_entity_poly.type
_entity_poly.pdbx_seq_one_letter_code
_entity_poly.pdbx_strand_id
1 'polypeptide(L)'
;MTASARTCVNCGESLAVFQPVCEHCETSHEWTYRGPCHDCQAVVSYTEDACPECGTALSVWRLLEAEALDRDEHITVWKDAVPRPTEAGYQVHVGSFQGQWMDYRRSLGEGDIHVRSYPKRYELHHDDVSALTDPARHLLRHGPTAAAASGIGLAARFGKAVAESGRLLGATGPYRWLSADRDETEQSAD
;
A
#
# COMPACT_ATOMS: atom_id res chain seq x y z
N MET A 1 6.43 -10.36 -15.33
CA MET A 1 7.14 -10.37 -14.03
C MET A 1 7.06 -11.78 -13.47
N THR A 2 8.09 -12.27 -12.79
CA THR A 2 8.05 -13.62 -12.19
C THR A 2 8.16 -13.46 -10.68
N ALA A 3 7.01 -13.36 -10.02
CA ALA A 3 6.90 -13.53 -8.59
C ALA A 3 6.99 -15.03 -8.27
N SER A 4 7.67 -15.39 -7.18
CA SER A 4 7.56 -16.74 -6.62
C SER A 4 6.09 -17.09 -6.33
N ALA A 5 5.77 -18.37 -6.20
CA ALA A 5 4.39 -18.85 -6.07
C ALA A 5 3.62 -18.09 -4.98
N ARG A 6 2.49 -17.46 -5.35
CA ARG A 6 1.53 -16.84 -4.41
C ARG A 6 0.70 -17.88 -3.65
N THR A 7 1.14 -19.13 -3.65
CA THR A 7 0.51 -20.26 -2.99
C THR A 7 1.57 -21.11 -2.31
N CYS A 8 1.29 -21.58 -1.10
CA CYS A 8 2.19 -22.46 -0.37
C CYS A 8 2.40 -23.77 -1.13
N VAL A 9 3.67 -24.13 -1.36
CA VAL A 9 4.03 -25.38 -2.06
C VAL A 9 3.59 -26.65 -1.34
N ASN A 10 3.34 -26.57 -0.02
CA ASN A 10 2.94 -27.70 0.79
C ASN A 10 1.42 -27.87 0.87
N CYS A 11 0.68 -26.82 1.23
CA CYS A 11 -0.77 -26.90 1.45
C CYS A 11 -1.63 -26.17 0.40
N GLY A 12 -1.04 -25.45 -0.55
CA GLY A 12 -1.76 -24.70 -1.59
C GLY A 12 -2.41 -23.40 -1.15
N GLU A 13 -2.34 -23.06 0.15
CA GLU A 13 -2.92 -21.82 0.68
C GLU A 13 -2.32 -20.56 0.05
N SER A 14 -3.13 -19.53 -0.12
CA SER A 14 -2.66 -18.26 -0.68
C SER A 14 -1.65 -17.59 0.25
N LEU A 15 -0.58 -17.05 -0.31
CA LEU A 15 0.48 -16.34 0.40
C LEU A 15 0.51 -14.88 -0.01
N ALA A 16 0.79 -14.00 0.94
CA ALA A 16 1.22 -12.64 0.63
C ALA A 16 2.59 -12.67 -0.07
N VAL A 17 2.84 -11.71 -0.95
CA VAL A 17 4.17 -11.51 -1.56
C VAL A 17 5.18 -11.30 -0.42
N PHE A 18 6.29 -12.03 -0.48
CA PHE A 18 7.34 -12.07 0.55
C PHE A 18 6.94 -12.67 1.90
N GLN A 19 5.84 -13.40 2.01
CA GLN A 19 5.48 -14.07 3.25
C GLN A 19 6.48 -15.22 3.56
N PRO A 20 7.31 -15.10 4.62
CA PRO A 20 8.41 -16.04 4.83
C PRO A 20 7.95 -17.43 5.27
N VAL A 21 6.80 -17.51 5.94
CA VAL A 21 6.24 -18.76 6.48
C VAL A 21 4.75 -18.81 6.22
N CYS A 22 4.26 -19.95 5.71
CA CYS A 22 2.83 -20.18 5.56
C CYS A 22 2.16 -20.22 6.94
N GLU A 23 1.18 -19.34 7.18
CA GLU A 23 0.47 -19.29 8.47
C GLU A 23 -0.42 -20.52 8.73
N HIS A 24 -0.65 -21.37 7.73
CA HIS A 24 -1.47 -22.57 7.86
C HIS A 24 -0.66 -23.84 8.19
N CYS A 25 0.44 -24.09 7.47
CA CYS A 25 1.22 -25.33 7.59
C CYS A 25 2.68 -25.11 7.99
N GLU A 26 3.05 -23.87 8.35
CA GLU A 26 4.37 -23.48 8.87
C GLU A 26 5.54 -23.75 7.90
N THR A 27 5.25 -24.05 6.63
CA THR A 27 6.29 -24.22 5.61
C THR A 27 6.98 -22.88 5.33
N SER A 28 8.31 -22.87 5.44
CA SER A 28 9.13 -21.71 5.08
C SER A 28 9.25 -21.56 3.56
N HIS A 29 9.31 -20.32 3.10
CA HIS A 29 9.41 -19.94 1.70
C HIS A 29 10.59 -19.00 1.50
N GLU A 30 11.48 -19.36 0.57
CA GLU A 30 12.48 -18.43 0.05
C GLU A 30 11.86 -17.64 -1.10
N TRP A 31 11.99 -16.32 -1.04
CA TRP A 31 11.42 -15.43 -2.03
C TRP A 31 12.49 -14.85 -2.92
N THR A 32 12.36 -15.11 -4.21
CA THR A 32 13.00 -14.32 -5.23
C THR A 32 11.92 -13.55 -5.98
N TYR A 33 12.08 -12.24 -6.09
CA TYR A 33 11.11 -11.38 -6.76
C TYR A 33 11.81 -10.62 -7.88
N ARG A 34 11.55 -11.06 -9.10
CA ARG A 34 12.26 -10.61 -10.31
C ARG A 34 11.34 -9.84 -11.24
N GLY A 35 11.85 -8.73 -11.75
CA GLY A 35 11.15 -7.86 -12.68
C GLY A 35 12.12 -7.09 -13.58
N PRO A 36 11.61 -6.46 -14.64
CA PRO A 36 12.43 -5.59 -15.48
C PRO A 36 12.84 -4.34 -14.69
N CYS A 37 14.13 -4.00 -14.71
CA CYS A 37 14.62 -2.71 -14.23
C CYS A 37 13.93 -1.58 -15.01
N HIS A 38 13.44 -0.56 -14.31
CA HIS A 38 12.69 0.52 -14.95
C HIS A 38 13.54 1.32 -15.96
N ASP A 39 14.85 1.43 -15.75
CA ASP A 39 15.75 2.18 -16.61
C ASP A 39 16.28 1.35 -17.80
N CYS A 40 16.90 0.19 -17.54
CA CYS A 40 17.58 -0.59 -18.57
C CYS A 40 16.83 -1.82 -19.06
N GLN A 41 15.66 -2.13 -18.47
CA GLN A 41 14.81 -3.28 -18.79
C GLN A 41 15.42 -4.67 -18.53
N ALA A 42 16.64 -4.75 -17.99
CA ALA A 42 17.23 -6.02 -17.56
C ALA A 42 16.35 -6.68 -16.47
N VAL A 43 16.16 -8.00 -16.54
CA VAL A 43 15.43 -8.74 -15.50
C VAL A 43 16.34 -8.92 -14.30
N VAL A 44 16.02 -8.23 -13.20
CA VAL A 44 16.83 -8.16 -11.99
C VAL A 44 16.06 -8.63 -10.76
N SER A 45 16.79 -9.01 -9.70
CA SER A 45 16.19 -9.29 -8.40
C SER A 45 15.96 -7.99 -7.65
N TYR A 46 14.74 -7.77 -7.17
CA TYR A 46 14.40 -6.61 -6.34
C TYR A 46 14.65 -6.83 -4.85
N THR A 47 15.38 -7.90 -4.51
CA THR A 47 16.02 -8.10 -3.21
C THR A 47 17.36 -7.36 -3.11
N GLU A 48 17.88 -6.86 -4.23
CA GLU A 48 19.10 -6.05 -4.31
C GLU A 48 18.75 -4.56 -4.25
N ASP A 49 19.67 -3.72 -3.75
CA ASP A 49 19.45 -2.26 -3.65
C ASP A 49 19.58 -1.54 -5.00
N ALA A 50 20.28 -2.12 -5.98
CA ALA A 50 20.55 -1.49 -7.27
C ALA A 50 20.60 -2.50 -8.42
N CYS A 51 20.31 -2.03 -9.63
CA CYS A 51 20.40 -2.81 -10.84
C CYS A 51 21.88 -3.13 -11.14
N PRO A 52 22.27 -4.41 -11.29
CA PRO A 52 23.66 -4.77 -11.59
C PRO A 52 24.12 -4.30 -12.98
N GLU A 53 23.18 -4.06 -13.90
CA GLU A 53 23.50 -3.67 -15.30
C GLU A 53 23.69 -2.16 -15.47
N CYS A 54 22.90 -1.33 -14.77
CA CYS A 54 22.93 0.13 -14.94
C CYS A 54 23.14 0.94 -13.66
N GLY A 55 23.22 0.29 -12.50
CA GLY A 55 23.42 0.95 -11.20
C GLY A 55 22.22 1.70 -10.65
N THR A 56 21.09 1.73 -11.35
CA THR A 56 19.87 2.40 -10.90
C THR A 56 19.35 1.75 -9.62
N ALA A 57 19.01 2.56 -8.62
CA ALA A 57 18.40 2.10 -7.38
C ALA A 57 17.10 1.33 -7.67
N LEU A 58 16.97 0.15 -7.07
CA LEU A 58 15.78 -0.68 -7.18
C LEU A 58 14.84 -0.37 -6.03
N SER A 59 13.54 -0.36 -6.33
CA SER A 59 12.49 -0.13 -5.33
C SER A 59 11.45 -1.23 -5.49
N VAL A 60 11.31 -2.06 -4.46
CA VAL A 60 10.28 -3.10 -4.41
C VAL A 60 8.89 -2.52 -4.61
N TRP A 61 8.62 -1.31 -4.09
CA TRP A 61 7.36 -0.60 -4.28
C TRP A 61 7.10 -0.27 -5.75
N ARG A 62 8.11 0.18 -6.51
CA ARG A 62 7.94 0.47 -7.95
C ARG A 62 7.63 -0.79 -8.75
N LEU A 63 8.20 -1.93 -8.36
CA LEU A 63 7.86 -3.21 -8.98
C LEU A 63 6.45 -3.68 -8.63
N LEU A 64 6.06 -3.58 -7.35
CA LEU A 64 4.71 -3.93 -6.89
C LEU A 64 3.65 -3.04 -7.56
N GLU A 65 3.94 -1.75 -7.76
CA GLU A 65 3.09 -0.82 -8.53
C GLU A 65 2.91 -1.29 -9.96
N ALA A 66 3.99 -1.65 -10.65
CA ALA A 66 3.93 -2.19 -12.01
C ALA A 66 3.11 -3.48 -12.07
N GLU A 67 3.22 -4.37 -11.07
CA GLU A 67 2.40 -5.57 -10.99
C GLU A 67 0.92 -5.26 -10.74
N ALA A 68 0.61 -4.29 -9.87
CA ALA A 68 -0.78 -3.89 -9.61
C ALA A 68 -1.44 -3.29 -10.84
N LEU A 69 -0.68 -2.49 -11.61
CA LEU A 69 -1.13 -1.90 -12.88
C LEU A 69 -1.35 -2.95 -13.97
N ASP A 70 -0.46 -3.95 -14.07
CA ASP A 70 -0.54 -5.01 -15.09
C ASP A 70 -1.73 -5.95 -14.86
N ARG A 71 -2.03 -6.25 -13.60
CA ARG A 71 -3.05 -7.24 -13.24
C ARG A 71 -4.43 -6.64 -12.98
N ASP A 72 -4.53 -5.35 -12.69
CA ASP A 72 -5.75 -4.70 -12.20
C ASP A 72 -6.35 -5.44 -10.97
N GLU A 73 -5.47 -5.99 -10.12
CA GLU A 73 -5.82 -6.82 -8.97
C GLU A 73 -5.20 -6.28 -7.68
N HIS A 74 -5.78 -6.68 -6.54
CA HIS A 74 -5.17 -6.44 -5.24
C HIS A 74 -3.92 -7.31 -5.06
N ILE A 75 -2.85 -6.69 -4.55
CA ILE A 75 -1.61 -7.37 -4.20
C ILE A 75 -1.41 -7.28 -2.69
N THR A 76 -1.40 -8.44 -2.04
CA THR A 76 -1.11 -8.55 -0.61
C THR A 76 0.39 -8.74 -0.41
N VAL A 77 1.01 -7.93 0.44
CA VAL A 77 2.46 -7.90 0.66
C VAL A 77 2.76 -8.05 2.14
N TRP A 78 3.72 -8.89 2.51
CA TRP A 78 4.15 -9.04 3.90
C TRP A 78 4.87 -7.77 4.38
N LYS A 79 4.47 -7.24 5.53
CA LYS A 79 4.97 -5.94 6.02
C LYS A 79 6.46 -5.92 6.30
N ASP A 80 6.97 -6.97 6.94
CA ASP A 80 8.35 -6.99 7.43
C ASP A 80 9.38 -7.19 6.30
N ALA A 81 8.91 -7.42 5.08
CA ALA A 81 9.76 -7.67 3.92
C ALA A 81 9.91 -6.46 2.99
N VAL A 82 9.20 -5.35 3.26
CA VAL A 82 9.26 -4.15 2.43
C VAL A 82 9.40 -2.89 3.29
N PRO A 83 10.07 -1.84 2.78
CA PRO A 83 10.11 -0.54 3.45
C PRO A 83 8.71 0.02 3.72
N ARG A 84 8.57 0.93 4.69
CA ARG A 84 7.27 1.56 4.96
C ARG A 84 6.80 2.34 3.72
N PRO A 85 5.49 2.40 3.40
CA PRO A 85 5.00 3.14 2.23
C PRO A 85 5.47 4.60 2.19
N THR A 86 5.58 5.26 3.34
CA THR A 86 6.07 6.65 3.44
C THR A 86 7.51 6.82 2.97
N GLU A 87 8.36 5.81 3.16
CA GLU A 87 9.76 5.81 2.68
C GLU A 87 9.82 5.68 1.15
N ALA A 88 8.77 5.12 0.53
CA ALA A 88 8.61 5.02 -0.92
C ALA A 88 7.83 6.21 -1.54
N GLY A 89 7.60 7.26 -0.76
CA GLY A 89 6.95 8.49 -1.20
C GLY A 89 5.42 8.44 -1.21
N TYR A 90 4.81 7.45 -0.55
CA TYR A 90 3.36 7.46 -0.35
C TYR A 90 2.97 8.47 0.73
N GLN A 91 1.82 9.11 0.54
CA GLN A 91 1.23 10.04 1.49
C GLN A 91 0.15 9.34 2.31
N VAL A 92 0.10 9.62 3.61
CA VAL A 92 -0.97 9.13 4.49
C VAL A 92 -2.31 9.71 4.03
N HIS A 93 -3.32 8.87 3.98
CA HIS A 93 -4.68 9.23 3.58
C HIS A 93 -5.69 8.67 4.59
N VAL A 94 -6.80 9.39 4.79
CA VAL A 94 -7.91 8.92 5.63
C VAL A 94 -8.96 8.30 4.72
N GLY A 95 -8.92 6.98 4.55
CA GLY A 95 -9.94 6.23 3.81
C GLY A 95 -11.06 5.69 4.71
N SER A 96 -11.90 4.84 4.13
CA SER A 96 -12.96 4.13 4.86
C SER A 96 -12.39 3.02 5.72
N PHE A 97 -12.73 2.98 7.01
CA PHE A 97 -12.26 1.93 7.91
C PHE A 97 -12.93 0.57 7.60
N GLN A 98 -12.13 -0.39 7.16
CA GLN A 98 -12.46 -1.78 6.81
C GLN A 98 -11.50 -2.76 7.54
N GLY A 99 -11.06 -2.38 8.75
CA GLY A 99 -10.11 -3.16 9.55
C GLY A 99 -8.63 -2.86 9.27
N GLN A 100 -8.32 -2.00 8.30
CA GLN A 100 -6.99 -1.44 8.14
C GLN A 100 -6.70 -0.37 9.21
N TRP A 101 -5.43 -0.20 9.57
CA TRP A 101 -4.95 0.82 10.50
C TRP A 101 -4.69 2.16 9.83
N MET A 102 -4.31 2.13 8.55
CA MET A 102 -3.94 3.32 7.79
C MET A 102 -4.11 3.07 6.30
N ASP A 103 -4.44 4.12 5.56
CA ASP A 103 -4.38 4.14 4.10
C ASP A 103 -3.24 5.07 3.65
N TYR A 104 -2.59 4.71 2.55
CA TYR A 104 -1.58 5.52 1.90
C TYR A 104 -1.88 5.62 0.40
N ARG A 105 -1.54 6.75 -0.21
CA ARG A 105 -1.74 6.99 -1.64
C ARG A 105 -0.49 7.55 -2.30
N ARG A 106 -0.31 7.19 -3.57
CA ARG A 106 0.65 7.84 -4.47
C ARG A 106 -0.03 8.12 -5.80
N SER A 107 -0.12 9.40 -6.18
CA SER A 107 -0.72 9.78 -7.46
C SER A 107 0.20 9.39 -8.63
N LEU A 108 -0.41 8.89 -9.70
CA LEU A 108 0.22 8.56 -10.98
C LEU A 108 -0.28 9.47 -12.11
N GLY A 109 -0.85 10.63 -11.78
CA GLY A 109 -1.51 11.51 -12.75
C GLY A 109 -3.03 11.28 -12.75
N GLU A 110 -3.54 10.47 -13.68
CA GLU A 110 -4.99 10.23 -13.82
C GLU A 110 -5.56 9.26 -12.76
N GLY A 111 -4.70 8.39 -12.20
CA GLY A 111 -5.05 7.44 -11.15
C GLY A 111 -4.14 7.55 -9.92
N ASP A 112 -4.41 6.70 -8.93
CA ASP A 112 -3.62 6.56 -7.72
C ASP A 112 -3.23 5.10 -7.49
N ILE A 113 -2.09 4.88 -6.85
CA ILE A 113 -1.82 3.62 -6.18
C ILE A 113 -2.23 3.76 -4.72
N HIS A 114 -3.10 2.87 -4.26
CA HIS A 114 -3.66 2.86 -2.92
C HIS A 114 -3.12 1.67 -2.13
N VAL A 115 -2.51 1.95 -0.99
CA VAL A 115 -1.99 0.96 -0.04
C VAL A 115 -2.83 1.00 1.22
N ARG A 116 -3.39 -0.14 1.62
CA ARG A 116 -4.02 -0.33 2.93
C ARG A 116 -3.07 -1.07 3.85
N SER A 117 -2.97 -0.62 5.09
CA SER A 117 -2.07 -1.19 6.10
C SER A 117 -2.84 -1.96 7.14
N TYR A 118 -2.65 -3.28 7.17
CA TYR A 118 -3.21 -4.20 8.17
C TYR A 118 -2.12 -4.61 9.16
N PRO A 119 -2.42 -5.29 10.28
CA PRO A 119 -1.41 -5.64 11.29
C PRO A 119 -0.13 -6.28 10.72
N LYS A 120 -0.25 -7.28 9.83
CA LYS A 120 0.89 -8.05 9.29
C LYS A 120 1.19 -7.84 7.80
N ARG A 121 0.33 -7.13 7.07
CA ARG A 121 0.42 -7.03 5.61
C ARG A 121 -0.02 -5.67 5.09
N TYR A 122 0.44 -5.36 3.90
CA TYR A 122 -0.12 -4.32 3.06
C TYR A 122 -1.03 -4.94 2.00
N GLU A 123 -2.05 -4.20 1.58
CA GLU A 123 -2.83 -4.51 0.38
C GLU A 123 -2.75 -3.32 -0.58
N LEU A 124 -2.20 -3.56 -1.76
CA LEU A 124 -1.95 -2.58 -2.82
C LEU A 124 -2.98 -2.77 -3.94
N HIS A 125 -3.53 -1.69 -4.49
CA HIS A 125 -4.32 -1.72 -5.72
C HIS A 125 -4.19 -0.39 -6.48
N HIS A 126 -4.54 -0.41 -7.76
CA HIS A 126 -4.63 0.77 -8.60
C HIS A 126 -6.08 1.30 -8.59
N ASP A 127 -6.24 2.57 -8.21
CA ASP A 127 -7.47 3.33 -8.41
C ASP A 127 -7.29 4.11 -9.72
N ASP A 128 -7.98 3.73 -10.77
CA ASP A 128 -7.82 4.38 -12.09
C ASP A 128 -8.48 5.78 -12.18
N VAL A 129 -9.13 6.21 -11.10
CA VAL A 129 -9.58 7.59 -10.89
C VAL A 129 -9.05 8.05 -9.55
N SER A 130 -8.23 9.10 -9.54
CA SER A 130 -7.71 9.63 -8.28
C SER A 130 -8.82 10.22 -7.40
N ALA A 131 -8.90 9.77 -6.15
CA ALA A 131 -9.78 10.35 -5.14
C ALA A 131 -9.35 11.78 -4.74
N LEU A 132 -8.10 12.14 -5.02
CA LEU A 132 -7.53 13.45 -4.71
C LEU A 132 -7.87 14.47 -5.79
N THR A 133 -7.77 14.10 -7.08
CA THR A 133 -8.01 15.04 -8.18
C THR A 133 -9.46 15.05 -8.66
N ASP A 134 -10.18 13.93 -8.58
CA ASP A 134 -11.59 13.82 -8.99
C ASP A 134 -12.42 12.98 -7.98
N PRO A 135 -12.66 13.52 -6.77
CA PRO A 135 -13.38 12.81 -5.71
C PRO A 135 -14.81 12.43 -6.10
N ALA A 136 -15.46 13.24 -6.96
CA ALA A 136 -16.82 12.98 -7.40
C ALA A 136 -16.88 11.76 -8.33
N ARG A 137 -16.01 11.70 -9.33
CA ARG A 137 -15.93 10.54 -10.23
C ARG A 137 -15.45 9.29 -9.49
N HIS A 138 -14.47 9.42 -8.58
CA HIS A 138 -14.04 8.32 -7.74
C HIS A 138 -15.20 7.77 -6.90
N LEU A 139 -15.97 8.64 -6.24
CA LEU A 139 -17.15 8.21 -5.48
C LEU A 139 -18.23 7.58 -6.37
N LEU A 140 -18.50 8.11 -7.57
CA LEU A 140 -19.49 7.51 -8.46
C LEU A 140 -19.05 6.12 -8.95
N ARG A 141 -17.76 5.93 -9.19
CA ARG A 141 -17.20 4.68 -9.68
C ARG A 141 -17.16 3.60 -8.60
N HIS A 142 -16.71 3.95 -7.39
CA HIS A 142 -16.47 2.99 -6.30
C HIS A 142 -17.56 3.02 -5.21
N GLY A 143 -18.48 3.99 -5.26
CA GLY A 143 -19.50 4.25 -4.24
C GLY A 143 -20.76 3.38 -4.23
N PRO A 144 -21.27 2.79 -5.35
CA PRO A 144 -22.48 1.96 -5.27
C PRO A 144 -22.33 0.76 -4.33
N THR A 145 -21.12 0.20 -4.21
CA THR A 145 -20.77 -0.85 -3.24
C THR A 145 -20.41 -0.29 -1.86
N ALA A 146 -19.75 0.88 -1.78
CA ALA A 146 -19.38 1.49 -0.51
C ALA A 146 -20.60 2.03 0.28
N ALA A 147 -21.61 2.57 -0.40
CA ALA A 147 -22.83 3.08 0.23
C ALA A 147 -23.65 1.95 0.90
N ALA A 148 -23.62 0.74 0.34
CA ALA A 148 -24.27 -0.43 0.93
C ALA A 148 -23.52 -0.97 2.17
N ALA A 149 -22.19 -0.91 2.18
CA ALA A 149 -21.37 -1.38 3.29
C ALA A 149 -21.26 -0.38 4.45
N SER A 150 -21.33 0.93 4.18
CA SER A 150 -21.14 1.97 5.20
C SER A 150 -22.43 2.43 5.88
N GLY A 151 -23.63 2.07 5.38
CA GLY A 151 -24.90 2.39 6.03
C GLY A 151 -25.18 3.88 6.27
N ILE A 152 -24.41 4.79 5.67
CA ILE A 152 -24.54 6.23 5.85
C ILE A 152 -24.99 6.83 4.52
N GLY A 153 -26.25 7.26 4.47
CA GLY A 153 -26.75 8.16 3.43
C GLY A 153 -26.02 9.50 3.48
N LEU A 154 -24.91 9.63 2.73
CA LEU A 154 -24.12 10.86 2.61
C LEU A 154 -24.62 11.82 1.52
N ALA A 155 -25.84 11.67 1.02
CA ALA A 155 -26.36 12.60 0.02
C ALA A 155 -26.78 13.98 0.57
N ALA A 156 -26.89 14.15 1.90
CA ALA A 156 -27.47 15.37 2.49
C ALA A 156 -26.52 16.27 3.30
N ARG A 157 -25.23 15.92 3.47
CA ARG A 157 -24.35 16.66 4.41
C ARG A 157 -23.11 17.34 3.85
N PHE A 158 -22.71 17.09 2.60
CA PHE A 158 -21.55 17.79 2.02
C PHE A 158 -21.83 19.23 1.55
N GLY A 159 -23.10 19.62 1.38
CA GLY A 159 -23.44 21.01 1.04
C GLY A 159 -23.25 22.01 2.18
N LYS A 160 -23.17 21.56 3.45
CA LYS A 160 -23.03 22.46 4.62
C LYS A 160 -21.61 22.57 5.16
N ALA A 161 -20.76 21.55 5.00
CA ALA A 161 -19.41 21.55 5.58
C ALA A 161 -18.39 22.43 4.82
N VAL A 162 -18.63 22.72 3.53
CA VAL A 162 -17.78 23.63 2.74
C VAL A 162 -18.06 25.11 3.08
N ALA A 163 -19.25 25.43 3.63
CA ALA A 163 -19.57 26.78 4.06
C ALA A 163 -18.98 27.15 5.44
N GLU A 164 -18.55 26.15 6.23
CA GLU A 164 -18.19 26.35 7.65
C GLU A 164 -16.67 26.21 7.91
N SER A 165 -15.93 25.61 6.98
CA SER A 165 -14.47 25.45 7.05
C SER A 165 -13.67 26.72 6.75
N GLY A 166 -14.31 27.76 6.19
CA GLY A 166 -13.71 29.09 6.06
C GLY A 166 -13.55 29.86 7.39
N ARG A 167 -14.11 29.37 8.50
CA ARG A 167 -14.12 30.09 9.80
C ARG A 167 -13.19 29.53 10.88
N LEU A 168 -12.57 28.37 10.65
CA LEU A 168 -11.81 27.64 11.67
C LEU A 168 -10.27 27.62 11.47
N LEU A 169 -9.75 28.21 10.39
CA LEU A 169 -8.30 28.34 10.16
C LEU A 169 -7.63 29.48 10.97
N GLY A 170 -8.31 30.01 11.99
CA GLY A 170 -7.80 31.06 12.87
C GLY A 170 -7.30 30.60 14.24
N ALA A 171 -7.28 29.30 14.54
CA ALA A 171 -6.88 28.80 15.86
C ALA A 171 -5.72 27.79 15.77
N THR A 172 -4.57 28.26 16.24
CA THR A 172 -3.30 27.57 16.47
C THR A 172 -3.39 26.33 17.37
N GLY A 173 -2.67 25.26 17.04
CA GLY A 173 -2.29 24.21 18.01
C GLY A 173 -1.74 22.91 17.39
N PRO A 174 -0.61 22.35 17.87
CA PRO A 174 0.19 21.36 17.13
C PRO A 174 -0.28 19.92 17.36
N TYR A 175 -0.52 19.18 16.28
CA TYR A 175 -0.64 17.72 16.36
C TYR A 175 0.75 17.09 16.39
N ARG A 176 1.26 16.89 17.60
CA ARG A 176 2.40 16.02 17.91
C ARG A 176 1.86 14.67 18.34
N TRP A 177 1.50 13.82 17.39
CA TRP A 177 1.17 12.43 17.65
C TRP A 177 1.89 11.54 16.62
N LEU A 178 2.62 10.55 17.15
CA LEU A 178 3.34 9.46 16.47
C LEU A 178 4.76 9.77 15.97
N SER A 179 5.66 9.98 16.94
CA SER A 179 7.07 9.58 16.83
C SER A 179 7.43 8.83 18.12
N ALA A 180 7.03 7.56 18.20
CA ALA A 180 7.45 6.65 19.26
C ALA A 180 7.20 5.20 18.80
N ASP A 181 7.89 4.77 17.75
CA ASP A 181 8.30 3.37 17.69
C ASP A 181 9.69 3.33 18.32
N ARG A 182 9.78 2.67 19.46
CA ARG A 182 11.04 2.32 20.12
C ARG A 182 11.73 1.27 19.27
N ASP A 183 12.99 1.52 18.96
CA ASP A 183 13.97 0.47 18.71
C ASP A 183 13.99 -0.44 19.94
N GLU A 184 13.43 -1.65 19.81
CA GLU A 184 13.77 -2.78 20.69
C GLU A 184 14.91 -3.55 20.01
N THR A 185 16.12 -2.99 20.13
CA THR A 185 17.36 -3.68 19.79
C THR A 185 18.20 -3.86 21.06
N GLU A 186 18.60 -5.10 21.28
CA GLU A 186 19.77 -5.53 22.06
C GLU A 186 19.75 -5.37 23.59
N GLN A 187 19.39 -6.46 24.26
CA GLN A 187 20.15 -6.88 25.44
C GLN A 187 20.17 -8.41 25.57
N SER A 188 21.16 -9.03 24.91
CA SER A 188 21.69 -10.34 25.29
C SER A 188 23.20 -10.21 25.33
N ALA A 189 23.72 -10.01 26.54
CA ALA A 189 25.13 -10.17 26.87
C ALA A 189 25.22 -11.14 28.05
N ASP A 190 25.97 -12.22 27.80
CA ASP A 190 26.68 -13.16 28.69
C ASP A 190 25.98 -13.80 29.90
#